data_AF-A0A6S6RXM3-F1
#
_entry.id   AF-A0A6S6RXM3-F1
#
_cell.length_a   1.000
_cell.length_b   1.000
_cell.length_c   1.000
_cell.angle_alpha   90.00
_cell.angle_beta   90.00
_cell.angle_gamma   90.00
#
_symmetry.space_group_name_H-M   'P 1'
#
loop_
_entity.id
_entity.type
_entity.pdbx_description
1 polymer ?
#
loop_
_entity_poly.entity_id
_entity_poly.type
_entity_poly.pdbx_seq_one_letter_code
_entity_poly.pdbx_strand_id
1 'polypeptide(L)' 'METFHLNRQAYIKLCDLLKLQGWVDSGAAAKALIAQGDVKVDGKI' A
#
# COMPACT_ATOMS: atom_id res chain seq x y z
N MET A 1 -2.69 -7.57 -12.84
CA MET A 1 -1.96 -6.37 -12.41
C MET A 1 -2.95 -5.22 -12.46
N GLU A 2 -3.28 -4.63 -11.32
CA GLU A 2 -4.12 -3.44 -11.23
C GLU A 2 -3.22 -2.20 -11.18
N THR A 3 -3.60 -1.15 -11.90
CA THR A 3 -2.87 0.13 -11.91
C THR A 3 -3.66 1.14 -11.11
N PHE A 4 -3.12 1.58 -9.97
CA PHE A 4 -3.71 2.64 -9.17
C PHE A 4 -3.13 4.00 -9.55
N HIS A 5 -3.99 4.97 -9.82
CA HIS A 5 -3.58 6.33 -10.20
C HIS A 5 -3.75 7.28 -9.02
N LEU A 6 -2.67 7.96 -8.66
CA LEU A 6 -2.67 9.01 -7.63
C LEU A 6 -3.30 10.29 -8.18
N ASN A 7 -4.63 10.34 -8.18
CA ASN A 7 -5.35 11.50 -8.66
C ASN A 7 -5.16 12.69 -7.71
N ARG A 8 -4.33 13.65 -8.12
CA ARG A 8 -3.99 14.93 -7.44
C ARG A 8 -3.07 14.84 -6.21
N GLN A 9 -2.60 13.66 -5.83
CA GLN A 9 -1.65 13.52 -4.72
C GLN A 9 -0.25 13.20 -5.25
N ALA A 10 0.75 14.00 -4.89
CA ALA A 10 2.14 13.73 -5.26
C ALA A 10 2.72 12.50 -4.53
N TYR A 11 2.11 12.11 -3.41
CA TYR A 11 2.54 11.00 -2.59
C TYR A 11 1.34 10.38 -1.86
N ILE A 12 1.36 9.06 -1.70
CA ILE A 12 0.46 8.32 -0.82
C ILE A 12 1.25 7.41 0.09
N LYS A 13 0.72 7.19 1.28
CA LYS A 13 1.27 6.18 2.17
C LYS A 13 0.91 4.80 1.64
N LEU A 14 1.88 3.89 1.66
CA LEU A 14 1.70 2.50 1.25
C LEU A 14 0.49 1.84 1.94
N CYS A 15 0.33 2.05 3.24
CA CYS A 15 -0.81 1.51 3.99
C CYS A 15 -2.18 2.04 3.53
N ASP A 16 -2.25 3.30 3.11
CA ASP A 16 -3.46 3.89 2.55
C ASP A 16 -3.73 3.34 1.15
N LEU A 17 -2.68 3.16 0.34
CA LEU A 17 -2.81 2.53 -0.98
C LEU A 17 -3.36 1.10 -0.86
N LEU A 18 -2.80 0.27 0.04
CA LEU A 18 -3.28 -1.09 0.28
C LEU A 18 -4.76 -1.10 0.70
N LYS A 19 -5.16 -0.14 1.53
CA LYS A 19 -6.54 0.00 2.00
C LYS A 19 -7.47 0.47 0.88
N LEU A 20 -7.05 1.45 0.08
CA LEU A 20 -7.82 1.98 -1.06
C LEU A 20 -8.01 0.91 -2.14
N GLN A 21 -7.02 0.05 -2.35
CA GLN A 21 -7.12 -1.08 -3.25
C GLN A 21 -7.99 -2.22 -2.69
N GLY A 22 -8.40 -2.15 -1.42
CA GLY A 22 -9.17 -3.21 -0.76
C GLY A 22 -8.36 -4.46 -0.45
N TRP A 23 -7.02 -4.39 -0.43
CA TRP A 23 -6.16 -5.53 -0.12
C TRP A 23 -6.10 -5.84 1.38
N VAL A 24 -6.48 -4.88 2.21
CA VAL A 24 -6.44 -4.97 3.67
C VAL A 24 -7.67 -4.33 4.28
N ASP A 25 -8.20 -4.94 5.33
CA ASP A 25 -9.39 -4.43 6.04
C ASP A 25 -9.09 -3.14 6.82
N SER A 26 -7.83 -2.92 7.19
CA SER A 26 -7.43 -1.74 7.98
C SER A 26 -5.99 -1.32 7.70
N GLY A 27 -5.69 -0.04 7.95
CA GLY A 27 -4.32 0.48 7.86
C GLY A 27 -3.34 -0.18 8.84
N ALA A 28 -3.84 -0.78 9.94
CA ALA A 28 -3.04 -1.57 10.87
C ALA A 28 -2.60 -2.90 10.24
N ALA A 29 -3.51 -3.61 9.58
CA ALA A 29 -3.18 -4.82 8.83
C ALA A 29 -2.16 -4.54 7.71
N ALA A 30 -2.33 -3.41 7.02
CA ALA A 30 -1.36 -2.94 6.03
C ALA A 30 0.05 -2.80 6.60
N LYS A 31 0.18 -2.15 7.78
CA LYS A 31 1.48 -1.99 8.45
C LYS A 31 2.09 -3.33 8.85
N ALA A 32 1.29 -4.29 9.28
CA ALA A 32 1.78 -5.62 9.62
C ALA A 32 2.35 -6.36 8.40
N LEU A 33 1.71 -6.27 7.24
CA LEU A 33 2.22 -6.86 5.99
C LEU A 33 3.51 -6.19 5.52
N ILE A 34 3.57 -4.86 5.61
CA ILE A 34 4.79 -4.10 5.28
C ILE A 34 5.93 -4.49 6.23
N ALA A 35 5.65 -4.61 7.54
CA ALA A 35 6.65 -5.00 8.53
C ALA A 35 7.12 -6.47 8.37
N GLN A 36 6.25 -7.35 7.86
CA GLN A 36 6.60 -8.72 7.51
C GLN A 36 7.43 -8.82 6.22
N GLY A 37 7.49 -7.75 5.43
CA GLY A 37 8.22 -7.70 4.17
C GLY A 37 7.46 -8.30 2.98
N ASP A 38 6.16 -8.50 3.11
CA ASP A 38 5.27 -8.98 2.04
C ASP A 38 4.96 -7.91 0.99
N VAL A 39 5.35 -6.66 1.25
CA VAL A 39 5.15 -5.52 0.33
C VAL A 39 6.50 -4.99 -0.12
N LYS A 40 6.71 -4.89 -1.43
CA LYS A 40 7.86 -4.22 -2.04
C LYS A 40 7.43 -2.94 -2.75
N VAL A 41 8.11 -1.85 -2.46
CA VAL A 41 7.98 -0.57 -3.17
C VAL A 41 9.24 -0.37 -3.99
N ASP A 42 9.10 -0.29 -5.31
CA ASP A 42 10.25 -0.09 -6.22
C ASP A 42 11.38 -1.12 -6.00
N GLY A 43 11.00 -2.36 -5.67
CA GLY A 43 11.94 -3.44 -5.37
C GLY A 43 12.56 -3.40 -3.97
N LYS A 44 12.26 -2.38 -3.16
CA LYS A 44 12.71 -2.24 -1.78
C LYS A 44 11.64 -2.70 -0.80
N ILE A 45 12.05 -3.47 0.21
CA ILE A 45 11.22 -3.90 1.35
C ILE A 45 11.29 -2.83 2.43
#